data_AF-A0A2N2S623-F1
#
_entry.id   AF-A0A2N2S623-F1
#
_cell.length_a   1.000
_cell.length_b   1.000
_cell.length_c   1.000
_cell.angle_alpha   90.00
_cell.angle_beta   90.00
_cell.angle_gamma   90.00
#
_symmetry.space_group_name_H-M   'P 1'
#
loop_
_entity.id
_entity.type
_entity.pdbx_description
1 polymer ?
#
loop_
_entity_poly.entity_id
_entity_poly.type
_entity_poly.pdbx_seq_one_letter_code
_entity_poly.pdbx_strand_id
1 'polypeptide(L)'
;CDALTYAERFEPDAVVDIATLTGACVIALGHHASGLFSNNDDLAKELLQAGETALDRAWHMPMWDDYQPLLDSNFADIANIGGRAAGSITAACFLSRFTKKYDWAHLDIAGTAWKSGKEKGGTGRPVPLLTEFLVARANKLNK
;
A
#
# COMPACT_ATOMS: atom_id res chain seq x y z
N CYS A 1 3.82 -10.76 -4.32
CA CYS A 1 4.35 -11.73 -3.35
C CYS A 1 5.81 -12.04 -3.65
N ASP A 2 6.16 -12.61 -4.80
CA ASP A 2 7.55 -13.01 -5.09
C ASP A 2 8.57 -11.87 -5.02
N ALA A 3 8.23 -10.69 -5.54
CA ALA A 3 9.09 -9.51 -5.43
C ALA A 3 9.28 -9.04 -3.97
N LEU A 4 8.26 -9.18 -3.13
CA LEU A 4 8.32 -8.85 -1.70
C LEU A 4 9.22 -9.86 -0.97
N THR A 5 9.07 -11.15 -1.25
CA THR A 5 9.96 -12.19 -0.73
C THR A 5 11.39 -11.98 -1.22
N TYR A 6 11.58 -11.61 -2.50
CA TYR A 6 12.89 -11.33 -3.05
C TYR A 6 13.56 -10.13 -2.36
N ALA A 7 12.79 -9.09 -2.01
CA ALA A 7 13.31 -7.91 -1.34
C ALA A 7 13.90 -8.21 0.06
N GLU A 8 13.49 -9.32 0.71
CA GLU A 8 14.05 -9.75 2.00
C GLU A 8 15.58 -9.85 1.99
N ARG A 9 16.17 -10.20 0.83
CA ARG A 9 17.62 -10.38 0.68
C ARG A 9 18.45 -9.11 0.92
N PHE A 10 17.81 -7.94 0.88
CA PHE A 10 18.47 -6.66 1.05
C PHE A 10 18.49 -6.20 2.52
N GLU A 11 17.91 -6.99 3.43
CA GLU A 11 17.76 -6.65 4.85
C GLU A 11 17.24 -5.21 5.05
N PRO A 12 16.11 -4.83 4.40
CA PRO A 12 15.69 -3.44 4.33
C PRO A 12 15.15 -2.92 5.66
N ASP A 13 15.46 -1.65 5.99
CA ASP A 13 14.83 -0.94 7.10
C ASP A 13 13.32 -0.77 6.90
N ALA A 14 12.87 -0.62 5.65
CA ALA A 14 11.46 -0.58 5.29
C ALA A 14 11.26 -0.94 3.81
N VAL A 15 10.13 -1.57 3.49
CA VAL A 15 9.67 -1.86 2.13
C VAL A 15 8.34 -1.16 1.88
N VAL A 16 8.28 -0.34 0.84
CA VAL A 16 7.03 0.27 0.38
C VAL A 16 6.73 -0.23 -1.03
N ASP A 17 5.68 -1.01 -1.19
CA ASP A 17 5.22 -1.43 -2.51
C ASP A 17 4.07 -0.54 -3.02
N ILE A 18 4.03 -0.37 -4.34
CA ILE A 18 3.10 0.52 -5.02
C ILE A 18 2.46 -0.26 -6.17
N ALA A 19 1.14 -0.39 -6.14
CA ALA A 19 0.43 -1.11 -7.19
C ALA A 19 -0.95 -0.50 -7.46
N THR A 20 -1.37 -0.55 -8.72
CA THR A 20 -2.75 -0.24 -9.14
C THR A 20 -3.60 -1.49 -8.92
N LEU A 21 -3.78 -1.86 -7.64
CA LEU A 21 -4.08 -3.25 -7.26
C LEU A 21 -5.56 -3.59 -7.33
N THR A 22 -6.44 -2.75 -6.75
CA THR A 22 -7.85 -3.11 -6.60
C THR A 22 -8.82 -2.04 -7.08
N GLY A 23 -9.85 -2.47 -7.82
CA GLY A 23 -11.03 -1.62 -8.07
C GLY A 23 -11.80 -1.30 -6.78
N ALA A 24 -11.69 -2.14 -5.74
CA ALA A 24 -12.29 -1.90 -4.44
C ALA A 24 -11.74 -0.64 -3.76
N CYS A 25 -10.43 -0.35 -3.90
CA CYS A 25 -9.84 0.88 -3.37
C CYS A 25 -10.42 2.14 -4.06
N VAL A 26 -10.68 2.06 -5.37
CA VAL A 26 -11.34 3.15 -6.12
C VAL A 26 -12.75 3.40 -5.59
N ILE A 27 -13.51 2.35 -5.30
CA ILE A 27 -14.86 2.50 -4.72
C ILE A 27 -14.80 3.09 -3.30
N ALA A 28 -13.79 2.73 -2.51
CA ALA A 28 -13.65 3.19 -1.13
C ALA A 28 -13.18 4.66 -1.02
N LEU A 29 -12.19 5.05 -1.81
CA LEU A 29 -11.48 6.34 -1.65
C LEU A 29 -11.61 7.28 -2.88
N GLY A 30 -12.30 6.83 -3.93
CA GLY A 30 -12.43 7.57 -5.17
C GLY A 30 -11.09 7.78 -5.88
N HIS A 31 -10.90 8.97 -6.42
CA HIS A 31 -9.70 9.37 -7.17
C HIS A 31 -8.82 10.39 -6.43
N HIS A 32 -9.07 10.58 -5.14
CA HIS A 32 -8.43 11.64 -4.36
C HIS A 32 -7.28 11.14 -3.51
N ALA A 33 -7.48 10.06 -2.75
CA ALA A 33 -6.47 9.48 -1.87
C ALA A 33 -6.10 8.06 -2.31
N SER A 34 -4.82 7.71 -2.17
CA SER A 34 -4.35 6.33 -2.32
C SER A 34 -4.69 5.52 -1.06
N GLY A 35 -4.94 4.21 -1.20
CA GLY A 35 -5.11 3.35 -0.03
C GLY A 35 -3.76 2.98 0.56
N LEU A 36 -3.52 3.29 1.84
CA LEU A 36 -2.33 2.88 2.56
C LEU A 36 -2.67 1.72 3.48
N PHE A 37 -1.81 0.71 3.50
CA PHE A 37 -1.87 -0.44 4.40
C PHE A 37 -0.47 -0.67 4.95
N SER A 38 -0.33 -1.13 6.19
CA SER A 38 0.98 -1.41 6.77
C SER A 38 0.92 -2.45 7.88
N ASN A 39 2.04 -3.16 8.08
CA ASN A 39 2.26 -4.00 9.26
C ASN A 39 2.96 -3.23 10.40
N ASN A 40 3.31 -1.96 10.19
CA ASN A 40 4.03 -1.12 11.14
C ASN A 40 3.38 0.28 11.18
N ASP A 41 2.80 0.63 12.33
CA ASP A 41 2.08 1.89 12.50
C ASP A 41 2.96 3.14 12.35
N ASP A 42 4.24 3.06 12.70
CA ASP A 42 5.15 4.20 12.59
C ASP A 42 5.56 4.46 11.13
N LEU A 43 5.80 3.40 10.35
CA LEU A 43 5.99 3.51 8.91
C LEU A 43 4.74 4.11 8.23
N ALA A 44 3.54 3.66 8.63
CA ALA A 44 2.30 4.21 8.12
C ALA A 44 2.18 5.72 8.42
N LYS A 45 2.46 6.15 9.66
CA LYS A 45 2.44 7.57 10.04
C LYS A 45 3.43 8.40 9.24
N GLU A 46 4.63 7.90 8.98
CA GLU A 46 5.63 8.60 8.17
C GLU A 46 5.12 8.85 6.75
N LEU A 47 4.51 7.84 6.12
CA LEU A 47 3.95 7.95 4.77
C LEU A 47 2.73 8.88 4.73
N LEU A 48 1.84 8.83 5.73
CA LEU A 48 0.71 9.75 5.83
C LEU A 48 1.18 11.20 5.97
N GLN A 49 2.15 11.45 6.85
CA GLN A 49 2.70 12.79 7.04
C GLN A 49 3.37 13.32 5.77
N ALA A 50 4.12 12.47 5.06
CA ALA A 50 4.71 12.82 3.77
C ALA A 50 3.63 13.14 2.72
N GLY A 51 2.55 12.37 2.68
CA GLY A 51 1.43 12.59 1.77
C GLY A 51 0.70 13.91 2.03
N GLU A 52 0.51 14.29 3.30
CA GLU A 52 -0.05 15.59 3.67
C GLU A 52 0.89 16.75 3.27
N THR A 53 2.19 16.64 3.56
CA THR A 53 3.18 17.68 3.18
C THR A 53 3.29 17.83 1.66
N ALA A 54 3.30 16.74 0.91
CA ALA A 54 3.43 16.74 -0.54
C ALA A 54 2.11 17.03 -1.30
N LEU A 55 0.99 17.20 -0.58
CA LEU A 55 -0.37 17.29 -1.13
C LEU A 55 -0.75 16.08 -2.00
N ASP A 56 -0.14 14.92 -1.75
CA ASP A 56 -0.39 13.64 -2.38
C ASP A 56 -0.89 12.66 -1.32
N ARG A 57 -2.17 12.80 -0.96
CA ARG A 57 -2.72 12.15 0.23
C ARG A 57 -2.91 10.65 0.05
N ALA A 58 -2.69 9.92 1.14
CA ALA A 58 -3.10 8.54 1.32
C ALA A 58 -4.01 8.42 2.55
N TRP A 59 -4.76 7.33 2.65
CA TRP A 59 -5.60 7.03 3.81
C TRP A 59 -5.26 5.65 4.37
N HIS A 60 -4.99 5.56 5.68
CA HIS A 60 -4.63 4.30 6.31
C HIS A 60 -5.88 3.43 6.51
N MET A 61 -5.91 2.32 5.79
CA MET A 61 -6.97 1.33 5.80
C MET A 61 -6.63 0.23 6.82
N PRO A 62 -7.64 -0.39 7.45
CA PRO A 62 -7.39 -1.42 8.47
C PRO A 62 -6.81 -2.70 7.86
N MET A 63 -6.06 -3.43 8.69
CA MET A 63 -5.51 -4.76 8.42
C MET A 63 -5.77 -5.72 9.57
N TRP A 64 -7.01 -5.73 10.06
CA TRP A 64 -7.40 -6.56 11.20
C TRP A 64 -7.40 -8.06 10.85
N ASP A 65 -7.15 -8.89 11.86
CA ASP A 65 -7.12 -10.35 11.69
C ASP A 65 -8.47 -10.93 11.24
N ASP A 66 -9.58 -10.22 11.48
CA ASP A 66 -10.93 -10.60 11.04
C ASP A 66 -11.04 -10.75 9.50
N TYR A 67 -10.15 -10.12 8.74
CA TYR A 67 -10.13 -10.22 7.28
C TYR A 67 -9.30 -11.41 6.77
N GLN A 68 -8.42 -11.99 7.59
CA GLN A 68 -7.51 -13.07 7.17
C GLN A 68 -8.23 -14.36 6.76
N PRO A 69 -9.29 -14.83 7.46
CA PRO A 69 -10.02 -16.05 7.07
C PRO A 69 -10.71 -15.96 5.72
N LEU A 70 -10.94 -14.75 5.20
CA LEU A 70 -11.51 -14.57 3.85
C LEU A 70 -10.57 -15.11 2.76
N LEU A 71 -9.29 -15.30 3.06
CA LEU A 71 -8.28 -15.83 2.14
C LEU A 71 -8.00 -17.33 2.36
N ASP A 72 -8.81 -18.04 3.14
CA ASP A 72 -8.62 -19.47 3.36
C ASP A 72 -8.98 -20.27 2.09
N SER A 73 -8.22 -21.34 1.85
CA SER A 73 -8.41 -22.23 0.71
C SER A 73 -8.52 -23.67 1.19
N ASN A 74 -9.44 -24.43 0.59
CA ASN A 74 -9.61 -25.86 0.88
C ASN A 74 -8.50 -26.73 0.28
N PHE A 75 -7.66 -26.16 -0.59
CA PHE A 75 -6.70 -26.91 -1.41
C PHE A 75 -5.26 -26.36 -1.34
N ALA A 76 -5.05 -25.18 -0.77
CA ALA A 76 -3.76 -24.49 -0.73
C ALA A 76 -3.62 -23.70 0.57
N ASP A 77 -2.42 -23.22 0.86
CA ASP A 77 -2.14 -22.45 2.09
C ASP A 77 -2.89 -21.09 2.13
N ILE A 78 -3.22 -20.54 0.96
CA ILE A 78 -3.92 -19.27 0.82
C ILE A 78 -4.62 -19.17 -0.55
N ALA A 79 -5.81 -18.59 -0.59
CA ALA A 79 -6.47 -18.13 -1.81
C ALA A 79 -6.00 -16.72 -2.19
N ASN A 80 -5.84 -16.43 -3.48
CA ASN A 80 -5.40 -15.11 -3.95
C ASN A 80 -6.52 -14.05 -3.97
N ILE A 81 -7.77 -14.43 -3.68
CA ILE A 81 -8.95 -13.56 -3.72
C ILE A 81 -9.87 -13.90 -2.53
N GLY A 82 -10.25 -12.88 -1.75
CA GLY A 82 -11.16 -13.02 -0.59
C GLY A 82 -12.62 -12.64 -0.86
N GLY A 83 -13.00 -12.46 -2.12
CA GLY A 83 -14.33 -12.03 -2.55
C GLY A 83 -14.46 -10.52 -2.77
N ARG A 84 -15.71 -10.06 -2.93
CA ARG A 84 -16.00 -8.64 -3.25
C ARG A 84 -15.94 -7.73 -2.02
N ALA A 85 -16.43 -8.21 -0.87
CA ALA A 85 -16.44 -7.43 0.36
C ALA A 85 -15.00 -7.24 0.85
N ALA A 86 -14.66 -6.03 1.29
CA ALA A 86 -13.32 -5.70 1.78
C ALA A 86 -12.17 -6.00 0.79
N GLY A 87 -12.44 -5.97 -0.53
CA GLY A 87 -11.48 -6.43 -1.55
C GLY A 87 -10.08 -5.79 -1.48
N SER A 88 -10.00 -4.48 -1.21
CA SER A 88 -8.71 -3.78 -1.03
C SER A 88 -7.98 -4.24 0.22
N ILE A 89 -8.70 -4.45 1.32
CA ILE A 89 -8.16 -4.95 2.58
C ILE A 89 -7.67 -6.40 2.42
N THR A 90 -8.49 -7.28 1.83
CA THR A 90 -8.08 -8.68 1.62
C THR A 90 -6.88 -8.80 0.68
N ALA A 91 -6.74 -7.91 -0.30
CA ALA A 91 -5.55 -7.87 -1.15
C ALA A 91 -4.30 -7.46 -0.36
N ALA A 92 -4.40 -6.46 0.52
CA ALA A 92 -3.32 -6.10 1.43
C ALA A 92 -3.00 -7.23 2.43
N CYS A 93 -4.01 -7.91 2.99
CA CYS A 93 -3.82 -9.08 3.84
C CYS A 93 -3.07 -10.20 3.10
N PHE A 94 -3.41 -10.45 1.83
CA PHE A 94 -2.67 -11.40 0.99
C PHE A 94 -1.19 -11.01 0.89
N LEU A 95 -0.88 -9.74 0.57
CA LEU A 95 0.50 -9.25 0.47
C LEU A 95 1.25 -9.37 1.80
N SER A 96 0.58 -9.05 2.92
CA SER A 96 1.20 -9.07 4.26
C SER A 96 1.73 -10.44 4.69
N ARG A 97 1.19 -11.53 4.11
CA ARG A 97 1.69 -12.88 4.39
C ARG A 97 3.15 -13.07 3.92
N PHE A 98 3.63 -12.21 3.01
CA PHE A 98 4.96 -12.27 2.38
C PHE A 98 5.91 -11.16 2.86
N THR A 99 5.53 -10.40 3.90
CA THR A 99 6.28 -9.20 4.35
C THR A 99 6.61 -9.22 5.84
N LYS A 100 6.54 -10.40 6.47
CA LYS A 100 6.69 -10.54 7.93
C LYS A 100 8.10 -10.26 8.47
N LYS A 101 9.11 -10.18 7.60
CA LYS A 101 10.52 -10.06 8.00
C LYS A 101 11.05 -8.62 8.04
N TYR A 102 10.22 -7.64 7.67
CA TYR A 102 10.61 -6.23 7.61
C TYR A 102 9.38 -5.34 7.83
N ASP A 103 9.63 -4.07 8.13
CA ASP A 103 8.59 -3.05 8.14
C ASP A 103 8.09 -2.83 6.72
N TRP A 104 6.77 -2.91 6.53
CA TRP A 104 6.17 -2.92 5.21
C TRP A 104 4.95 -2.02 5.14
N ALA A 105 4.83 -1.31 4.02
CA ALA A 105 3.62 -0.61 3.63
C ALA A 105 3.27 -0.87 2.17
N HIS A 106 1.97 -0.87 1.89
CA HIS A 106 1.40 -0.96 0.56
C HIS A 106 0.59 0.29 0.23
N LEU A 107 0.86 0.88 -0.93
CA LEU A 107 0.07 1.94 -1.53
C LEU A 107 -0.73 1.41 -2.71
N ASP A 108 -2.04 1.23 -2.51
CA ASP A 108 -2.98 0.97 -3.60
C ASP A 108 -3.30 2.31 -4.30
N ILE A 109 -2.73 2.48 -5.48
CA ILE A 109 -2.84 3.70 -6.29
C ILE A 109 -3.83 3.54 -7.45
N ALA A 110 -4.67 2.49 -7.44
CA ALA A 110 -5.63 2.24 -8.53
C ALA A 110 -6.54 3.44 -8.82
N GLY A 111 -6.88 4.24 -7.79
CA GLY A 111 -7.71 5.43 -7.94
C GLY A 111 -6.94 6.68 -8.37
N THR A 112 -5.64 6.75 -8.10
CA THR A 112 -4.86 7.99 -8.15
C THR A 112 -3.80 8.01 -9.26
N ALA A 113 -3.42 6.86 -9.82
CA ALA A 113 -2.34 6.73 -10.80
C ALA A 113 -2.65 7.31 -12.19
N TRP A 114 -3.92 7.36 -12.59
CA TRP A 114 -4.32 7.86 -13.91
C TRP A 114 -5.71 8.52 -13.88
N LYS A 115 -5.98 9.33 -14.92
CA LYS A 115 -7.30 9.90 -15.21
C LYS A 115 -7.97 9.21 -16.39
N SER A 116 -9.29 9.31 -16.45
CA SER A 116 -10.14 8.85 -17.55
C SER A 116 -10.79 10.04 -18.28
N GLY A 117 -11.55 9.77 -19.34
CA GLY A 117 -12.29 10.80 -20.08
C GLY A 117 -11.39 11.67 -20.96
N LYS A 118 -11.73 12.96 -21.10
CA LYS A 118 -11.01 13.89 -21.99
C LYS A 118 -9.56 14.15 -21.56
N GLU A 119 -9.26 14.04 -20.26
CA GLU A 119 -7.93 14.23 -19.69
C GLU A 119 -7.20 12.90 -19.44
N LYS A 120 -7.44 11.87 -20.28
CA LYS A 120 -6.83 10.55 -20.09
C LYS A 120 -5.30 10.63 -20.07
N GLY A 121 -4.70 10.18 -18.98
CA GLY A 121 -3.25 10.22 -18.80
C GLY A 121 -2.82 9.80 -17.39
N GLY A 122 -1.52 9.50 -17.24
CA GLY A 122 -0.93 9.23 -15.93
C GLY A 122 -0.81 10.50 -15.10
N THR A 123 -0.96 10.39 -13.78
CA THR A 123 -0.85 11.51 -12.85
C THR A 123 0.55 11.68 -12.27
N GLY A 124 1.37 10.63 -12.32
CA GLY A 124 2.68 10.57 -11.65
C GLY A 124 2.61 10.29 -10.15
N ARG A 125 1.42 10.08 -9.59
CA ARG A 125 1.26 9.72 -8.17
C ARG A 125 1.67 8.25 -7.94
N PRO A 126 2.36 7.91 -6.82
CA PRO A 126 2.56 8.72 -5.63
C PRO A 126 3.99 9.30 -5.52
N VAL A 127 4.61 9.71 -6.65
CA VAL A 127 6.02 10.21 -6.64
C VAL A 127 6.24 11.36 -5.65
N PRO A 128 5.36 12.39 -5.56
CA PRO A 128 5.52 13.44 -4.54
C PRO A 128 5.54 12.91 -3.10
N LEU A 129 4.60 12.03 -2.74
CA LEU A 129 4.55 11.40 -1.41
C LEU A 129 5.86 10.66 -1.10
N LEU A 130 6.29 9.78 -2.01
CA LEU A 130 7.49 8.96 -1.80
C LEU A 130 8.76 9.81 -1.73
N THR A 131 8.83 10.88 -2.53
CA THR A 131 9.97 11.80 -2.50
C THR A 131 10.05 12.52 -1.15
N GLU A 132 8.92 13.05 -0.65
CA GLU A 132 8.87 13.71 0.65
C GLU A 132 9.21 12.73 1.79
N PHE A 133 8.71 11.49 1.72
CA PHE A 133 9.06 10.43 2.67
C PHE A 133 10.57 10.18 2.75
N LEU A 134 11.24 10.07 1.59
CA LEU A 134 12.69 9.87 1.53
C LEU A 134 13.47 11.08 2.03
N VAL A 135 13.05 12.30 1.68
CA VAL A 135 13.67 13.54 2.16
C VAL A 135 13.55 13.66 3.69
N ALA A 136 12.37 13.36 4.24
CA ALA A 136 12.14 13.38 5.68
C ALA A 136 13.04 12.38 6.43
N ARG A 137 13.21 11.16 5.90
CA ARG A 137 14.13 10.15 6.47
C ARG A 137 15.59 10.56 6.36
N ALA A 138 16.02 11.09 5.21
CA ALA A 138 17.39 11.58 5.04
C ALA A 138 17.73 12.70 6.05
N ASN A 139 16.79 13.60 6.31
CA ASN A 139 16.98 14.67 7.30
C ASN A 139 17.04 14.17 8.75
N LYS A 140 16.36 13.07 9.09
CA LYS A 140 16.46 12.46 10.43
C LYS A 140 17.82 11.81 10.66
N LEU A 141 18.42 11.19 9.64
CA LEU A 141 19.73 10.54 9.73
C LEU A 141 20.89 11.53 9.89
N ASN A 142 20.71 12.78 9.46
CA ASN A 142 21.72 13.84 9.54
C ASN A 142 21.69 14.62 10.87
N LYS A 143 20.86 14.22 11.83
CA LYS A 143 20.78 14.80 13.18
C LYS A 143 21.42 13.87 14.19
#